data_AF-A0A2M8NJB3-F1
#
_entry.id   AF-A0A2M8NJB3-F1
#
_cell.length_a   1.000
_cell.length_b   1.000
_cell.length_c   1.000
_cell.angle_alpha   90.00
_cell.angle_beta   90.00
_cell.angle_gamma   90.00
#
_symmetry.space_group_name_H-M   'P 1'
#
loop_
_entity.id
_entity.type
_entity.pdbx_description
1 polymer ?
#
loop_
_entity_poly.entity_id
_entity_poly.type
_entity_poly.pdbx_seq_one_letter_code
_entity_poly.pdbx_strand_id
1 'polypeptide(L)' 'NVVAPTFVRTEQVAHMLADAAFYNALTARIPLGRIAEPEEVMQAVLFFVSPASDFITGQTLYLDGGITATQ' A
#
# COMPACT_ATOMS: atom_id res chain seq x y z
N ASN A 1 2.00 -14.39 7.57
CA ASN A 1 2.40 -13.01 7.23
C ASN A 1 1.19 -12.24 6.73
N VAL A 2 1.21 -10.92 6.79
CA VAL A 2 0.13 -10.02 6.37
C VAL A 2 0.71 -8.93 5.48
N VAL A 3 -0.01 -8.56 4.41
CA VAL A 3 0.24 -7.33 3.64
C VAL A 3 -0.82 -6.32 4.02
N ALA A 4 -0.41 -5.16 4.54
CA ALA A 4 -1.29 -4.10 5.01
C ALA A 4 -1.10 -2.84 4.13
N PRO A 5 -1.83 -2.72 3.02
CA PRO A 5 -1.75 -1.56 2.15
C PRO A 5 -2.49 -0.34 2.72
N THR A 6 -2.14 0.85 2.23
CA THR A 6 -2.98 2.06 2.39
C THR A 6 -4.04 2.08 1.27
N PHE A 7 -4.31 3.22 0.62
CA PHE A 7 -5.09 3.27 -0.62
C PHE A 7 -4.35 2.59 -1.78
N VAL A 8 -5.09 1.75 -2.49
CA VAL A 8 -4.68 1.07 -3.72
C VAL A 8 -5.65 1.47 -4.82
N ARG A 9 -5.17 1.72 -6.03
CA ARG A 9 -6.02 2.14 -7.17
C ARG A 9 -6.90 0.99 -7.68
N THR A 10 -8.04 0.78 -7.01
CA THR A 10 -9.05 -0.24 -7.39
C THR A 10 -10.38 0.42 -7.73
N GLU A 11 -11.26 -0.31 -8.41
CA GLU A 11 -12.61 0.14 -8.76
C GLU A 11 -13.41 0.56 -7.51
N GLN A 12 -13.25 -0.17 -6.41
CA GLN A 12 -13.95 0.09 -5.14
C GLN A 12 -13.74 1.52 -4.63
N VAL A 13 -12.54 2.07 -4.81
CA VAL A 13 -12.18 3.41 -4.33
C VAL A 13 -12.16 4.47 -5.43
N ALA A 14 -12.45 4.09 -6.68
CA ALA A 14 -12.32 4.97 -7.84
C ALA A 14 -13.13 6.27 -7.71
N HIS A 15 -14.34 6.19 -7.16
CA HIS A 15 -15.20 7.36 -6.94
C HIS A 15 -14.61 8.36 -5.93
N MET A 16 -13.95 7.88 -4.87
CA MET A 16 -13.26 8.75 -3.90
C MET A 16 -12.02 9.37 -4.52
N LEU A 17 -11.25 8.59 -5.28
CA LEU A 17 -10.02 9.07 -5.91
C LEU A 17 -10.28 10.07 -7.05
N ALA A 18 -11.49 10.11 -7.60
CA ALA A 18 -11.91 11.11 -8.59
C ALA A 18 -12.10 12.51 -7.99
N ASP A 19 -12.31 12.62 -6.68
CA ASP A 19 -12.29 13.89 -5.98
C ASP A 19 -10.84 14.37 -5.80
N ALA A 20 -10.46 15.39 -6.57
CA ALA A 20 -9.12 15.95 -6.53
C ALA A 20 -8.74 16.53 -5.16
N ALA A 21 -9.70 17.09 -4.41
CA ALA A 21 -9.43 17.63 -3.08
C ALA A 21 -9.09 16.50 -2.11
N PHE A 22 -9.87 15.42 -2.15
CA PHE A 22 -9.60 14.21 -1.36
C PHE A 22 -8.25 13.57 -1.75
N TYR A 23 -8.02 13.36 -3.06
CA TYR A 23 -6.79 12.74 -3.55
C TYR A 23 -5.55 13.53 -3.12
N ASN A 24 -5.55 14.86 -3.31
CA ASN A 24 -4.42 15.71 -2.95
C ASN A 24 -4.16 15.71 -1.43
N ALA A 25 -5.22 15.75 -0.61
CA ALA A 25 -5.09 15.68 0.84
C ALA A 25 -4.53 14.33 1.31
N LEU A 26 -4.96 13.23 0.67
CA LEU A 26 -4.45 11.89 0.92
C LEU A 26 -2.97 11.79 0.56
N THR A 27 -2.59 12.13 -0.67
CA THR A 27 -1.21 11.97 -1.15
C THR A 27 -0.24 12.91 -0.45
N ALA A 28 -0.68 14.08 0.00
CA ALA A 28 0.15 14.98 0.81
C ALA A 28 0.57 14.37 2.16
N ARG A 29 -0.18 13.39 2.68
CA ARG A 29 0.15 12.66 3.91
C ARG A 29 0.99 11.40 3.66
N ILE A 30 1.10 10.94 2.42
CA ILE A 30 1.92 9.78 2.05
C ILE A 30 3.32 10.30 1.73
N PRO A 31 4.39 9.86 2.43
CA PRO A 31 5.76 10.28 2.11
C PRO A 31 6.18 10.07 0.66
N LEU A 32 5.74 8.99 0.01
CA LEU A 32 5.97 8.76 -1.43
C LEU A 32 5.10 9.62 -2.36
N GLY A 33 4.17 10.42 -1.83
CA GLY A 33 3.36 11.37 -2.61
C GLY A 33 2.34 10.74 -3.56
N ARG A 34 2.05 9.44 -3.42
CA ARG A 34 1.12 8.70 -4.29
C ARG A 34 0.49 7.51 -3.58
N ILE A 35 -0.62 7.02 -4.11
CA ILE A 35 -1.21 5.74 -3.71
C ILE A 35 -0.50 4.57 -4.42
N ALA A 36 -0.75 3.35 -3.92
CA ALA A 36 -0.22 2.14 -4.55
C ALA A 36 -1.05 1.71 -5.76
N GLU A 37 -0.40 1.06 -6.72
CA GLU A 37 -1.07 0.31 -7.79
C GLU A 37 -1.29 -1.16 -7.38
N PRO A 38 -2.30 -1.86 -7.93
CA PRO A 38 -2.55 -3.27 -7.61
C PRO A 38 -1.33 -4.18 -7.77
N GLU A 39 -0.49 -3.92 -8.78
CA GLU A 39 0.73 -4.68 -9.05
C GLU A 39 1.71 -4.61 -7.89
N GLU A 40 1.79 -3.49 -7.17
CA GLU A 40 2.68 -3.34 -6.02
C GLU A 40 2.23 -4.20 -4.84
N VAL A 41 0.91 -4.37 -4.66
CA VAL A 41 0.36 -5.33 -3.69
C VAL A 41 0.71 -6.75 -4.10
N MET A 42 0.59 -7.07 -5.40
CA MET A 42 0.96 -8.40 -5.92
C MET A 42 2.43 -8.70 -5.68
N GLN A 43 3.34 -7.75 -5.91
CA GLN A 43 4.78 -7.94 -5.65
C GLN A 43 5.06 -8.19 -4.15
N ALA A 44 4.38 -7.47 -3.26
CA ALA A 44 4.52 -7.70 -1.81
C ALA A 44 4.02 -9.10 -1.39
N VAL A 45 2.92 -9.56 -1.98
CA VAL A 45 2.42 -10.93 -1.78
C VAL A 45 3.41 -11.95 -2.34
N LEU A 46 3.94 -11.72 -3.56
CA LEU A 46 4.94 -12.58 -4.20
C LEU A 46 6.18 -12.76 -3.33
N PHE A 47 6.67 -11.70 -2.70
CA PHE A 47 7.75 -11.79 -1.72
C PHE A 47 7.44 -12.81 -0.62
N PHE A 48 6.27 -12.71 0.03
CA PHE A 48 5.88 -13.58 1.14
C PHE A 48 5.57 -15.04 0.75
N VAL A 49 5.30 -15.32 -0.52
CA VAL A 49 5.12 -16.70 -1.01
C VAL A 49 6.38 -17.25 -1.69
N SER A 50 7.44 -16.45 -1.80
CA SER A 50 8.70 -16.87 -2.41
C SER A 50 9.65 -17.49 -1.39
N PRO A 51 10.68 -18.25 -1.84
CA PRO A 51 11.76 -18.71 -0.96
C PRO A 51 12.53 -17.58 -0.26
N ALA A 52 12.42 -16.33 -0.73
CA ALA A 52 13.10 -15.21 -0.09
C ALA A 52 12.56 -14.89 1.32
N SER A 53 11.38 -15.39 1.68
CA SER A 53 10.77 -15.19 2.99
C SER A 53 10.72 -16.45 3.86
N ASP A 54 11.52 -17.48 3.57
CA ASP A 54 11.39 -18.83 4.18
C ASP A 54 11.60 -18.83 5.71
N PHE A 55 12.33 -17.84 6.26
CA PHE A 55 12.50 -17.67 7.71
C PHE A 55 11.69 -16.49 8.30
N ILE A 56 10.74 -15.94 7.53
CA ILE A 56 9.91 -14.81 7.94
C ILE A 56 8.49 -15.31 8.20
N THR A 57 8.05 -15.29 9.45
CA THR A 57 6.69 -15.65 9.85
C THR A 57 6.13 -14.70 10.91
N GLY A 58 4.80 -14.60 10.98
CA GLY A 58 4.10 -13.72 11.93
C GLY A 58 4.26 -12.22 11.69
N GLN A 59 4.80 -11.79 10.54
CA GLN A 59 5.07 -10.37 10.27
C GLN A 59 3.93 -9.69 9.50
N THR A 60 3.79 -8.38 9.73
CA THR A 60 2.95 -7.46 8.94
C THR A 60 3.86 -6.55 8.13
N LEU A 61 3.71 -6.58 6.81
CA LEU A 61 4.35 -5.64 5.90
C LEU A 61 3.36 -4.51 5.58
N TYR A 62 3.65 -3.31 6.09
CA TYR A 62 2.94 -2.10 5.71
C TYR A 62 3.37 -1.67 4.30
N LEU A 63 2.42 -1.67 3.38
CA LEU A 63 2.60 -1.24 1.99
C LEU A 63 1.88 0.10 1.80
N ASP A 64 2.37 1.13 2.48
CA ASP A 64 1.60 2.36 2.73
C ASP A 64 2.33 3.64 2.31
N GLY A 65 3.40 3.51 1.52
CA GLY A 65 4.20 4.62 1.06
C GLY A 65 4.87 5.42 2.18
N GLY A 66 5.02 4.81 3.37
CA GLY A 66 5.71 5.39 4.53
C GLY A 66 4.78 6.04 5.55
N ILE A 67 3.46 5.99 5.37
CA ILE A 67 2.50 6.61 6.28
C ILE A 67 2.74 6.20 7.74
N THR A 68 2.89 4.89 8.01
CA THR A 68 3.05 4.35 9.36
C THR A 68 4.35 4.82 10.02
N ALA A 69 5.35 5.25 9.25
CA ALA A 69 6.63 5.73 9.77
C ALA A 69 6.64 7.24 10.10
N THR A 70 5.63 8.00 9.66
CA THR A 70 5.61 9.46 9.76
C THR A 70 4.38 10.03 10.47
N GLN A 71 3.47 9.18 10.95
CA GLN A 71 2.28 9.58 11.69
C GLN A 71 2.42 9.36 13.20
#